data_AF-A0A6J7DVE0-F1
#
_entry.id   AF-A0A6J7DVE0-F1
#
_cell.length_a   1.000
_cell.length_b   1.000
_cell.length_c   1.000
_cell.angle_alpha   90.00
_cell.angle_beta   90.00
_cell.angle_gamma   90.00
#
_symmetry.space_group_name_H-M   'P 1'
#
loop_
_entity.id
_entity.type
_entity.pdbx_description
1 polymer ?
#
loop_
_entity_poly.entity_id
_entity_poly.type
_entity_poly.pdbx_seq_one_letter_code
_entity_poly.pdbx_strand_id
1 'polypeptide(L)'
;MTISARTVSPAGLDLAERVVEINRVAKVVKGGRRFSFTALVVVGDEREVVGIGYGKANEVPVAIQKGVEQAKKNLYRVPRHGATIPHPITGEFCSGSVLLKPASPGTGVIAGGGVRAVLELAGIHDVLSKSLGSQTPINLVKATMEGLRGLRTPQEVADLRGISIDQVLGLDPNREGKHSKSDAEAPAAPATDAAAAPAAPATEAPVAPAAAAAEAPAAVETPVEAPAAPEAAAHEAPAAPEAAAPEAPAAPEEGSTPA
;
A
#
# COMPACT_ATOMS: atom_id res chain seq x y z
N MET A 1 20.61 -3.25 17.94
CA MET A 1 19.70 -4.41 17.82
C MET A 1 19.25 -4.55 16.39
N THR A 2 19.29 -5.77 15.86
CA THR A 2 19.08 -6.11 14.43
C THR A 2 17.62 -5.88 13.99
N ILE A 3 17.44 -5.60 12.70
CA ILE A 3 16.16 -5.38 11.98
C ILE A 3 15.08 -6.45 12.27
N SER A 4 15.47 -7.64 12.75
CA SER A 4 14.57 -8.73 13.18
C SER A 4 13.69 -8.42 14.39
N ALA A 5 13.96 -7.39 15.20
CA ALA A 5 13.19 -7.10 16.42
C ALA A 5 11.81 -6.44 16.17
N ARG A 6 11.41 -6.23 14.91
CA ARG A 6 10.21 -5.45 14.53
C ARG A 6 9.03 -6.32 14.04
N THR A 7 9.12 -7.64 14.12
CA THR A 7 8.00 -8.54 13.82
C THR A 7 7.04 -8.59 15.00
N VAL A 8 5.73 -8.42 14.73
CA VAL A 8 4.70 -8.32 15.75
C VAL A 8 3.73 -9.50 15.65
N SER A 9 3.25 -10.00 16.80
CA SER A 9 2.20 -11.02 16.84
C SER A 9 0.80 -10.39 16.70
N PRO A 10 -0.15 -11.04 16.02
CA PRO A 10 -1.49 -10.49 15.79
C PRO A 10 -2.42 -10.51 17.02
N ALA A 11 -2.01 -11.08 18.15
CA ALA A 11 -2.86 -11.24 19.32
C ALA A 11 -3.06 -9.91 20.07
N GLY A 12 -4.31 -9.50 20.26
CA GLY A 12 -4.69 -8.34 21.08
C GLY A 12 -4.63 -6.98 20.37
N LEU A 13 -4.40 -6.95 19.06
CA LEU A 13 -4.41 -5.73 18.24
C LEU A 13 -5.75 -5.58 17.53
N ASP A 14 -6.26 -4.35 17.49
CA ASP A 14 -7.40 -3.99 16.64
C ASP A 14 -6.87 -3.72 15.23
N LEU A 15 -7.19 -4.61 14.28
CA LEU A 15 -6.61 -4.62 12.95
C LEU A 15 -7.66 -4.22 11.92
N ALA A 16 -7.51 -3.02 11.36
CA ALA A 16 -8.26 -2.57 10.21
C ALA A 16 -7.70 -3.19 8.92
N GLU A 17 -8.60 -3.50 7.98
CA GLU A 17 -8.28 -4.20 6.75
C GLU A 17 -8.68 -3.31 5.56
N ARG A 18 -7.76 -3.07 4.62
CA ARG A 18 -8.04 -2.40 3.35
C ARG A 18 -7.68 -3.27 2.16
N VAL A 19 -8.61 -3.38 1.23
CA VAL A 19 -8.36 -4.00 -0.08
C VAL A 19 -7.81 -2.94 -1.03
N VAL A 20 -6.64 -3.20 -1.61
CA VAL A 20 -5.99 -2.27 -2.54
C VAL A 20 -6.44 -2.54 -3.96
N GLU A 21 -6.38 -3.80 -4.39
CA GLU A 21 -6.70 -4.20 -5.74
C GLU A 21 -7.23 -5.64 -5.77
N ILE A 22 -8.21 -5.87 -6.63
CA ILE A 22 -8.76 -7.19 -6.93
C ILE A 22 -8.59 -7.45 -8.42
N ASN A 23 -7.90 -8.53 -8.77
CA ASN A 23 -7.70 -8.93 -10.16
C ASN A 23 -8.41 -10.25 -10.44
N ARG A 24 -9.03 -10.37 -11.62
CA ARG A 24 -9.52 -11.65 -12.15
C ARG A 24 -8.49 -12.23 -13.09
N VAL A 25 -7.86 -13.33 -12.68
CA VAL A 25 -6.87 -14.07 -13.48
C VAL A 25 -7.52 -15.30 -14.10
N ALA A 26 -7.00 -15.76 -15.25
CA ALA A 26 -7.56 -16.89 -15.97
C ALA A 26 -6.49 -17.91 -16.35
N LYS A 27 -6.79 -19.21 -16.17
CA LYS A 27 -6.04 -20.33 -16.72
C LYS A 27 -6.81 -20.93 -17.90
N VAL A 28 -6.19 -20.99 -19.07
CA VAL A 28 -6.77 -21.62 -20.26
C VAL A 28 -6.68 -23.14 -20.13
N VAL A 29 -7.76 -23.85 -20.47
CA VAL A 29 -7.87 -25.32 -20.49
C VAL A 29 -8.58 -25.78 -21.76
N LYS A 30 -8.56 -27.08 -22.07
CA LYS A 30 -9.15 -27.65 -23.30
C LYS A 30 -10.63 -27.29 -23.54
N GLY A 31 -11.39 -27.01 -22.46
CA GLY A 31 -12.81 -26.68 -22.52
C GLY A 31 -13.14 -25.20 -22.22
N GLY A 32 -12.16 -24.30 -22.17
CA GLY A 32 -12.41 -22.87 -21.92
C GLY A 32 -11.40 -22.21 -20.99
N ARG A 33 -11.86 -21.27 -20.16
CA ARG A 33 -11.01 -20.53 -19.21
C ARG A 33 -11.52 -20.75 -17.79
N ARG A 34 -10.64 -21.22 -16.90
CA ARG A 34 -10.90 -21.24 -15.46
C ARG A 34 -10.49 -19.91 -14.86
N PHE A 35 -11.44 -19.18 -14.31
CA PHE A 35 -11.18 -17.92 -13.61
C PHE A 35 -10.80 -18.16 -12.15
N SER A 36 -9.95 -17.29 -11.64
CA SER A 36 -9.66 -17.16 -10.21
C SER A 36 -9.53 -15.67 -9.90
N PHE A 37 -9.79 -15.30 -8.65
CA PHE A 37 -9.61 -13.96 -8.16
C PHE A 37 -8.37 -13.89 -7.28
N THR A 38 -7.66 -12.78 -7.38
CA THR A 38 -6.53 -12.45 -6.52
C THR A 38 -6.83 -11.14 -5.84
N ALA A 39 -6.58 -11.05 -4.54
CA ALA A 39 -6.79 -9.85 -3.74
C ALA A 39 -5.47 -9.44 -3.06
N LEU A 40 -5.09 -8.18 -3.26
CA LEU A 40 -4.02 -7.55 -2.50
C LEU A 40 -4.64 -6.79 -1.33
N VAL A 41 -4.30 -7.20 -0.12
CA VAL A 41 -4.87 -6.67 1.12
C VAL A 41 -3.76 -6.12 1.99
N VAL A 42 -4.03 -4.99 2.62
CA VAL A 42 -3.18 -4.38 3.65
C VAL A 42 -3.96 -4.42 4.96
N VAL A 43 -3.28 -4.77 6.04
CA VAL A 43 -3.86 -4.85 7.39
C VAL A 43 -2.99 -4.02 8.32
N GLY A 44 -3.59 -3.24 9.21
CA GLY A 44 -2.84 -2.47 10.20
C GLY A 44 -3.71 -1.89 11.30
N ASP A 45 -3.07 -1.37 12.34
CA ASP A 45 -3.74 -0.85 13.55
C ASP A 45 -3.90 0.68 13.55
N GLU A 46 -3.63 1.34 12.41
CA GLU A 46 -3.61 2.80 12.23
C GLU A 46 -2.67 3.53 13.22
N ARG A 47 -1.74 2.80 13.86
CA ARG A 47 -0.83 3.36 14.86
C ARG A 47 0.62 3.17 14.47
N GLU A 48 1.06 1.93 14.28
CA GLU A 48 2.46 1.63 13.94
C GLU A 48 2.65 0.24 13.33
N VAL A 49 1.65 -0.62 13.36
CA VAL A 49 1.74 -1.99 12.85
C VAL A 49 1.05 -2.07 11.51
N VAL A 50 1.77 -2.58 10.51
CA VAL A 50 1.23 -2.81 9.17
C VAL A 50 1.72 -4.13 8.60
N GLY A 51 0.87 -4.80 7.84
CA GLY A 51 1.16 -6.04 7.15
C GLY A 51 0.49 -6.07 5.78
N ILE A 52 1.09 -6.83 4.86
CA ILE A 52 0.58 -7.00 3.50
C ILE A 52 0.33 -8.47 3.22
N GLY A 53 -0.74 -8.75 2.48
CA GLY A 53 -1.16 -10.10 2.13
C GLY A 53 -1.66 -10.20 0.71
N TYR A 54 -1.45 -11.37 0.10
CA TYR A 54 -1.84 -11.67 -1.26
C TYR A 54 -2.64 -12.97 -1.30
N GLY A 55 -3.95 -12.84 -1.40
CA GLY A 55 -4.86 -13.98 -1.46
C GLY A 55 -5.20 -14.39 -2.89
N LYS A 56 -5.38 -15.69 -3.12
CA LYS A 56 -5.94 -16.23 -4.37
C LYS A 56 -7.00 -17.29 -4.07
N ALA A 57 -8.16 -17.16 -4.70
CA ALA A 57 -9.25 -18.14 -4.60
C ALA A 57 -10.13 -18.13 -5.87
N ASN A 58 -11.13 -19.01 -5.91
CA ASN A 58 -12.10 -19.05 -7.02
C ASN A 58 -13.18 -17.96 -6.89
N GLU A 59 -13.38 -17.45 -5.67
CA GLU A 59 -14.36 -16.41 -5.35
C GLU A 59 -13.67 -15.21 -4.68
N VAL A 60 -14.24 -14.02 -4.85
CA VAL A 60 -13.70 -12.76 -4.32
C VAL A 60 -13.63 -12.76 -2.78
N PRO A 61 -14.70 -13.04 -2.01
CA PRO A 61 -14.65 -12.95 -0.55
C PRO A 61 -13.62 -13.91 0.05
N VAL A 62 -13.54 -15.13 -0.48
CA VAL A 62 -12.55 -16.14 -0.05
C VAL A 62 -11.12 -15.70 -0.38
N ALA A 63 -10.90 -15.00 -1.49
CA ALA A 63 -9.58 -14.46 -1.84
C ALA A 63 -9.17 -13.35 -0.85
N ILE A 64 -10.10 -12.47 -0.47
CA ILE A 64 -9.84 -11.41 0.52
C ILE A 64 -9.49 -12.04 1.87
N GLN A 65 -10.28 -13.00 2.35
CA GLN A 65 -10.03 -13.67 3.63
C GLN A 65 -8.65 -14.33 3.70
N LYS A 66 -8.23 -15.02 2.63
CA LYS A 66 -6.86 -15.56 2.52
C LYS A 66 -5.78 -14.48 2.53
N GLY A 67 -6.05 -13.34 1.88
CA GLY A 67 -5.15 -12.19 1.91
C GLY A 67 -4.99 -11.62 3.32
N VAL A 68 -6.09 -11.46 4.05
CA VAL A 68 -6.13 -11.01 5.45
C VAL A 68 -5.35 -11.94 6.37
N GLU A 69 -5.59 -13.24 6.29
CA GLU A 69 -4.87 -14.24 7.09
C GLU A 69 -3.36 -14.23 6.82
N GLN A 70 -2.96 -14.01 5.56
CA GLN A 70 -1.55 -13.88 5.21
C GLN A 70 -0.95 -12.57 5.73
N ALA A 71 -1.68 -11.45 5.65
CA ALA A 71 -1.22 -10.16 6.17
C ALA A 71 -1.00 -10.20 7.69
N LYS A 72 -1.90 -10.85 8.43
CA LYS A 72 -1.80 -11.05 9.88
C LYS A 72 -0.56 -11.84 10.31
N LYS A 73 0.00 -12.67 9.43
CA LYS A 73 1.26 -13.39 9.68
C LYS A 73 2.49 -12.52 9.41
N ASN A 74 2.36 -11.49 8.57
CA ASN A 74 3.45 -10.65 8.09
C ASN A 74 3.36 -9.22 8.66
N LEU A 75 3.05 -9.09 9.96
CA LEU A 75 2.98 -7.80 10.63
C LEU A 75 4.38 -7.25 10.92
N TYR A 76 4.54 -5.96 10.65
CA TYR A 76 5.77 -5.22 10.84
C TYR A 76 5.50 -3.91 11.56
N ARG A 77 6.33 -3.60 12.56
CA ARG A 77 6.28 -2.33 13.30
C ARG A 77 7.10 -1.26 12.60
N VAL A 78 6.43 -0.18 12.20
CA VAL A 78 7.00 0.94 11.47
C VAL A 78 7.59 1.97 12.44
N PRO A 79 8.87 2.34 12.28
CA PRO A 79 9.46 3.43 13.06
C PRO A 79 8.94 4.79 12.55
N ARG A 80 8.24 5.52 13.41
CA ARG A 80 7.76 6.88 13.13
C ARG A 80 8.23 7.85 14.21
N HIS A 81 8.22 9.14 13.87
CA HIS A 81 8.46 10.22 14.81
C HIS A 81 7.25 11.15 14.81
N GLY A 82 6.42 11.05 15.86
CA GLY A 82 5.13 11.72 15.89
C GLY A 82 4.22 11.23 14.76
N ALA A 83 3.74 12.13 13.92
CA ALA A 83 2.83 11.84 12.81
C ALA A 83 3.55 11.52 11.47
N THR A 84 4.89 11.61 11.41
CA THR A 84 5.67 11.48 10.17
C THR A 84 6.82 10.46 10.27
N ILE A 85 7.53 10.25 9.16
CA ILE A 85 8.71 9.39 9.05
C ILE A 85 9.99 10.12 9.53
N PRO A 86 11.00 9.41 10.06
CA PRO A 86 12.20 10.06 10.60
C PRO A 86 13.10 10.74 9.56
N HIS A 87 13.23 10.17 8.36
CA HIS A 87 14.10 10.68 7.30
C HIS A 87 13.56 10.28 5.93
N PRO A 88 13.96 10.99 4.85
CA PRO A 88 13.57 10.60 3.50
C PRO A 88 14.23 9.28 3.09
N ILE A 89 13.46 8.40 2.45
CA ILE A 89 13.94 7.10 1.97
C ILE A 89 13.30 6.75 0.63
N THR A 90 14.07 6.07 -0.22
CA THR A 90 13.55 5.45 -1.44
C THR A 90 13.42 3.96 -1.20
N GLY A 91 12.20 3.44 -1.24
CA GLY A 91 11.92 2.01 -1.19
C GLY A 91 11.89 1.42 -2.59
N GLU A 92 12.60 0.31 -2.79
CA GLU A 92 12.69 -0.37 -4.09
C GLU A 92 12.31 -1.83 -3.95
N PHE A 93 11.45 -2.30 -4.86
CA PHE A 93 11.10 -3.71 -4.97
C PHE A 93 10.81 -4.06 -6.42
N CYS A 94 11.61 -4.96 -7.00
CA CYS A 94 11.60 -5.26 -8.43
C CYS A 94 11.70 -3.97 -9.26
N SER A 95 10.72 -3.69 -10.13
CA SER A 95 10.66 -2.47 -10.95
C SER A 95 9.89 -1.32 -10.28
N GLY A 96 9.38 -1.52 -9.06
CA GLY A 96 8.69 -0.48 -8.29
C GLY A 96 9.69 0.30 -7.44
N SER A 97 9.68 1.64 -7.57
CA SER A 97 10.43 2.56 -6.71
C SER A 97 9.50 3.63 -6.16
N VAL A 98 9.56 3.85 -4.85
CA VAL A 98 8.71 4.81 -4.13
C VAL A 98 9.61 5.67 -3.25
N LEU A 99 9.61 6.97 -3.52
CA LEU A 99 10.22 7.96 -2.65
C LEU A 99 9.24 8.31 -1.53
N LEU A 100 9.67 8.20 -0.29
CA LEU A 100 8.97 8.65 0.91
C LEU A 100 9.75 9.82 1.50
N LYS A 101 9.10 10.97 1.67
CA LYS A 101 9.69 12.19 2.23
C LYS A 101 8.87 12.67 3.43
N PRO A 102 9.51 12.95 4.58
CA PRO A 102 8.80 13.50 5.73
C PRO A 102 8.19 14.86 5.40
N ALA A 103 7.08 15.15 6.06
CA ALA A 103 6.31 16.38 5.86
C ALA A 103 6.07 17.09 7.18
N SER A 104 5.77 18.39 7.09
CA SER A 104 5.35 19.18 8.24
C SER A 104 3.98 18.71 8.74
N PRO A 105 3.69 18.87 10.05
CA PRO A 105 2.40 18.48 10.60
C PRO A 105 1.25 19.20 9.89
N GLY A 106 0.18 18.45 9.57
CA GLY A 106 -1.00 18.97 8.87
C GLY A 106 -0.92 18.93 7.34
N THR A 107 0.09 18.29 6.76
CA THR A 107 0.19 18.07 5.31
C THR A 107 -0.75 16.96 4.83
N GLY A 108 -1.02 15.98 5.69
CA GLY A 108 -1.77 14.78 5.30
C GLY A 108 -0.93 13.79 4.49
N VAL A 109 -1.57 12.68 4.11
CA VAL A 109 -0.95 11.61 3.32
C VAL A 109 -1.09 11.91 1.83
N ILE A 110 -0.02 12.39 1.20
CA ILE A 110 0.03 12.60 -0.24
C ILE A 110 0.71 11.41 -0.90
N ALA A 111 -0.10 10.45 -1.33
CA ALA A 111 0.36 9.19 -1.89
C ALA A 111 -0.59 8.60 -2.94
N GLY A 112 -0.03 7.79 -3.85
CA GLY A 112 -0.83 6.99 -4.79
C GLY A 112 -1.60 5.87 -4.09
N GLY A 113 -2.71 5.39 -4.66
CA GLY A 113 -3.70 4.55 -3.96
C GLY A 113 -3.14 3.36 -3.16
N GLY A 114 -2.25 2.55 -3.76
CA GLY A 114 -1.64 1.41 -3.05
C GLY A 114 -0.69 1.82 -1.93
N VAL A 115 0.11 2.87 -2.14
CA VAL A 115 1.04 3.42 -1.13
C VAL A 115 0.26 4.09 0.00
N ARG A 116 -0.81 4.81 -0.34
CA ARG A 116 -1.70 5.50 0.60
C ARG A 116 -2.34 4.52 1.58
N ALA A 117 -2.86 3.39 1.09
CA ALA A 117 -3.46 2.37 1.95
C ALA A 117 -2.46 1.81 2.99
N VAL A 118 -1.19 1.68 2.61
CA VAL A 118 -0.12 1.23 3.53
C VAL A 118 0.21 2.31 4.56
N LEU A 119 0.37 3.55 4.13
CA LEU A 119 0.78 4.66 5.02
C LEU A 119 -0.31 5.04 6.03
N GLU A 120 -1.58 5.05 5.62
CA GLU A 120 -2.72 5.29 6.51
C GLU A 120 -2.82 4.20 7.59
N LEU A 121 -2.76 2.93 7.20
CA LEU A 121 -2.82 1.80 8.14
C LEU A 121 -1.57 1.67 9.01
N ALA A 122 -0.42 2.18 8.56
CA ALA A 122 0.80 2.28 9.37
C ALA A 122 0.74 3.41 10.42
N GLY A 123 -0.31 4.24 10.45
CA GLY A 123 -0.43 5.36 11.37
C GLY A 123 0.45 6.55 11.02
N ILE A 124 0.82 6.70 9.75
CA ILE A 124 1.55 7.87 9.24
C ILE A 124 0.51 8.83 8.67
N HIS A 125 0.39 10.02 9.28
CA HIS A 125 -0.59 11.01 8.85
C HIS A 125 0.01 12.07 7.94
N ASP A 126 1.30 12.39 8.09
CA ASP A 126 1.96 13.46 7.34
C ASP A 126 3.14 12.91 6.56
N VAL A 127 2.99 12.76 5.24
CA VAL A 127 4.06 12.24 4.37
C VAL A 127 3.81 12.60 2.92
N LEU A 128 4.89 12.97 2.23
CA LEU A 128 4.92 13.17 0.80
C LEU A 128 5.51 11.92 0.15
N SER A 129 4.82 11.36 -0.84
CA SER A 129 5.36 10.24 -1.59
C SER A 129 5.23 10.43 -3.09
N LYS A 130 6.17 9.83 -3.83
CA LYS A 130 6.12 9.77 -5.29
C LYS A 130 6.59 8.41 -5.76
N SER A 131 5.79 7.77 -6.62
CA SER A 131 6.24 6.61 -7.38
C SER A 131 7.10 7.08 -8.56
N LEU A 132 8.33 6.56 -8.62
CA LEU A 132 9.34 6.92 -9.63
C LEU A 132 9.56 5.78 -10.66
N GLY A 133 8.87 4.65 -10.50
CA GLY A 133 9.02 3.47 -11.34
C GLY A 133 7.69 2.86 -11.77
N SER A 134 7.60 1.53 -11.73
CA SER A 134 6.39 0.79 -12.11
C SER A 134 5.18 1.16 -11.24
N GLN A 135 4.03 1.36 -11.88
CA GLN A 135 2.77 1.70 -11.21
C GLN A 135 1.93 0.46 -10.84
N THR A 136 2.50 -0.73 -10.91
CA THR A 136 1.79 -1.97 -10.56
C THR A 136 1.54 -2.02 -9.05
N PRO A 137 0.28 -2.18 -8.57
CA PRO A 137 -0.04 -2.05 -7.14
C PRO A 137 0.70 -3.02 -6.23
N ILE A 138 0.92 -4.27 -6.69
CA ILE A 138 1.70 -5.28 -5.96
C ILE A 138 3.14 -4.80 -5.71
N ASN A 139 3.80 -4.24 -6.73
CA ASN A 139 5.18 -3.80 -6.59
C ASN A 139 5.26 -2.51 -5.79
N LEU A 140 4.33 -1.57 -5.96
CA LEU A 140 4.26 -0.35 -5.17
C LEU A 140 4.10 -0.64 -3.68
N VAL A 141 3.16 -1.50 -3.31
CA VAL A 141 2.91 -1.87 -1.90
C VAL A 141 4.13 -2.56 -1.29
N LYS A 142 4.77 -3.47 -2.02
CA LYS A 142 6.00 -4.14 -1.55
C LYS A 142 7.20 -3.19 -1.46
N ALA A 143 7.38 -2.30 -2.44
CA ALA A 143 8.43 -1.28 -2.42
C ALA A 143 8.25 -0.31 -1.25
N THR A 144 7.00 0.06 -0.94
CA THR A 144 6.67 0.87 0.24
C THR A 144 7.05 0.13 1.53
N MET A 145 6.70 -1.15 1.65
CA MET A 145 7.09 -1.96 2.82
C MET A 145 8.61 -2.05 2.98
N GLU A 146 9.36 -2.19 1.88
CA GLU A 146 10.82 -2.22 1.92
C GLU A 146 11.42 -0.87 2.32
N GLY A 147 10.83 0.23 1.83
CA GLY A 147 11.17 1.59 2.28
C GLY A 147 10.93 1.77 3.79
N LEU A 148 9.79 1.32 4.31
CA LEU A 148 9.48 1.38 5.74
C LEU A 148 10.39 0.48 6.60
N ARG A 149 10.93 -0.60 6.03
CA ARG A 149 11.94 -1.45 6.68
C ARG A 149 13.31 -0.79 6.76
N GLY A 150 13.67 0.00 5.75
CA GLY A 150 14.92 0.75 5.71
C GLY A 150 14.98 1.91 6.71
N LEU A 151 13.84 2.34 7.25
CA LEU A 151 13.79 3.41 8.24
C LEU A 151 14.46 3.02 9.55
N ARG A 152 15.13 4.00 10.15
CA ARG A 152 15.89 3.89 11.40
C ARG A 152 15.51 5.03 12.33
N THR A 153 15.39 4.72 13.62
CA THR A 153 15.16 5.75 14.63
C THR A 153 16.49 6.41 15.03
N PRO A 154 16.47 7.65 15.56
CA PRO A 154 17.67 8.30 16.06
C PRO A 154 18.38 7.48 17.15
N GLN A 155 17.61 6.78 18.00
CA GLN A 155 18.12 5.89 19.04
C GLN A 155 18.93 4.74 18.45
N GLU A 156 18.38 4.04 17.44
CA GLU A 156 19.09 2.94 16.78
C GLU A 156 20.38 3.41 16.10
N VAL A 157 20.38 4.62 15.52
CA VAL A 157 21.58 5.19 14.91
C VAL A 157 22.64 5.56 15.95
N ALA A 158 22.23 6.06 17.12
CA ALA A 158 23.11 6.35 18.25
C ALA A 158 23.79 5.08 18.77
N ASP A 159 23.02 4.01 18.98
CA ASP A 159 23.52 2.71 19.44
C ASP A 159 24.52 2.10 18.44
N LEU A 160 24.23 2.21 17.14
CA LEU A 160 25.11 1.70 16.08
C LEU A 160 26.43 2.47 15.98
N ARG A 161 26.41 3.78 16.28
CA ARG A 161 27.58 4.65 16.20
C ARG A 161 28.37 4.75 17.51
N GLY A 162 27.78 4.32 18.64
CA GLY A 162 28.37 4.47 19.96
C GLY A 162 28.45 5.94 20.43
N ILE A 163 27.52 6.77 19.95
CA ILE A 163 27.49 8.22 20.13
C ILE A 163 26.18 8.59 20.88
N SER A 164 26.15 9.69 21.63
CA SER A 164 24.93 10.14 22.32
C SER A 164 23.84 10.57 21.33
N ILE A 165 22.57 10.53 21.77
CA ILE A 165 21.42 10.89 20.91
C ILE A 165 21.50 12.35 20.45
N ASP A 166 21.94 13.26 21.32
CA ASP A 166 22.09 14.68 21.00
C ASP A 166 23.11 14.91 19.87
N GLN A 167 24.20 14.15 19.88
CA GLN A 167 25.23 14.18 18.83
C GLN A 167 24.71 13.66 17.48
N VAL A 168 23.79 12.69 17.50
CA VAL A 168 23.15 12.17 16.27
C VAL A 168 22.17 13.18 15.68
N LEU A 169 21.41 13.85 16.53
CA LEU A 169 20.46 14.90 16.13
C LEU A 169 21.14 16.23 15.81
N GLY A 170 22.44 16.37 16.13
CA GLY A 170 23.21 17.59 15.94
C GLY A 170 22.85 18.70 16.93
N LEU A 171 22.18 18.36 18.03
CA LEU A 171 21.73 19.27 19.09
C LEU A 171 22.80 19.45 20.18
N ASP A 172 24.07 19.20 19.85
CA ASP A 172 25.16 19.26 20.80
C ASP A 172 25.34 20.67 21.38
N PRO A 173 25.09 20.87 22.69
CA PRO A 173 25.33 22.17 23.34
C PRO A 173 26.82 22.54 23.34
N ASN A 174 27.72 21.57 23.10
CA ASN A 174 29.16 21.77 23.08
C ASN A 174 29.71 22.15 21.68
N ARG A 175 28.85 22.20 20.64
CA ARG A 175 29.22 22.57 19.27
C ARG A 175 28.99 24.06 18.96
N GLU A 176 28.04 24.70 19.64
CA GLU A 176 27.78 26.14 19.54
C GLU A 176 29.02 26.99 19.90
N GLY A 177 29.92 26.48 20.76
CA GLY A 177 31.18 27.14 21.12
C GLY A 177 32.32 27.05 20.10
N LYS A 178 32.21 26.24 19.03
CA LYS A 178 33.28 26.06 18.02
C LYS A 178 32.98 26.71 16.66
N HIS A 179 31.74 27.11 16.39
CA HIS A 179 31.36 27.78 15.13
C HIS A 179 31.16 29.30 15.25
N SER A 180 31.31 29.92 16.43
CA SER A 180 31.16 31.39 16.58
C SER A 180 32.45 32.20 16.32
N LYS A 181 33.51 31.61 15.76
CA LYS A 181 34.80 32.31 15.52
C LYS A 181 35.26 32.38 14.06
N SER A 182 34.52 31.86 13.08
CA SER A 182 34.91 31.93 11.66
C SER A 182 33.97 32.75 10.76
N ASP A 183 32.82 33.20 11.26
CA ASP A 183 31.91 34.08 10.52
C ASP A 183 31.64 35.35 11.33
N ALA A 184 32.69 36.12 11.63
CA ALA A 184 32.58 37.43 12.26
C ALA A 184 33.72 38.37 11.80
N GLU A 185 33.64 38.80 10.53
CA GLU A 185 34.30 40.00 10.01
C GLU A 185 33.55 40.41 8.72
N ALA A 186 32.90 41.55 8.51
CA ALA A 186 32.56 42.79 9.23
C ALA A 186 31.54 43.54 8.31
N PRO A 187 31.18 44.83 8.50
CA PRO A 187 30.44 45.45 9.61
C PRO A 187 29.16 46.21 9.14
N ALA A 188 28.32 46.61 10.09
CA ALA A 188 27.33 47.70 9.97
C ALA A 188 28.06 49.05 9.79
N ALA A 189 27.54 50.08 9.09
CA ALA A 189 26.37 50.92 9.35
C ALA A 189 26.32 52.06 8.27
N PRO A 190 25.47 53.12 8.29
CA PRO A 190 24.31 53.44 9.14
C PRO A 190 23.05 53.92 8.36
N ALA A 191 21.96 54.14 9.11
CA ALA A 191 20.71 54.76 8.64
C ALA A 191 20.78 56.30 8.60
N THR A 192 20.09 56.91 7.64
CA THR A 192 19.47 58.26 7.76
C THR A 192 18.23 58.38 6.87
N ASP A 193 17.23 59.05 7.45
CA ASP A 193 15.81 59.21 7.09
C ASP A 193 15.56 60.31 6.02
N ALA A 194 14.51 60.17 5.19
CA ALA A 194 13.63 61.27 4.75
C ALA A 194 12.56 60.85 3.69
N ALA A 195 11.32 61.25 3.99
CA ALA A 195 10.03 61.11 3.31
C ALA A 195 9.89 61.52 1.82
N ALA A 196 8.96 60.89 1.10
CA ALA A 196 7.75 61.53 0.49
C ALA A 196 7.03 60.61 -0.54
N ALA A 197 5.71 60.44 -0.37
CA ALA A 197 4.74 59.99 -1.41
C ALA A 197 4.26 61.20 -2.24
N PRO A 198 3.34 61.15 -3.27
CA PRO A 198 2.53 60.02 -3.80
C PRO A 198 2.33 60.00 -5.36
N ALA A 199 1.60 59.00 -5.89
CA ALA A 199 0.43 59.13 -6.81
C ALA A 199 0.16 57.84 -7.65
N ALA A 200 -1.09 57.36 -7.59
CA ALA A 200 -1.71 56.22 -8.32
C ALA A 200 -2.38 56.71 -9.66
N PRO A 201 -3.27 55.99 -10.43
CA PRO A 201 -3.97 54.69 -10.19
C PRO A 201 -4.38 53.82 -11.45
N ALA A 202 -5.21 52.79 -11.17
CA ALA A 202 -6.22 52.06 -12.00
C ALA A 202 -5.72 50.93 -12.94
N THR A 203 -6.31 49.71 -12.99
CA THR A 203 -7.73 49.27 -13.00
C THR A 203 -7.82 47.79 -12.53
N GLU A 204 -8.51 47.43 -11.43
CA GLU A 204 -9.91 46.89 -11.31
C GLU A 204 -10.07 45.46 -11.89
N ALA A 205 -10.06 44.35 -11.09
CA ALA A 205 -11.11 43.75 -10.23
C ALA A 205 -12.35 43.22 -11.00
N PRO A 206 -13.21 42.27 -10.52
CA PRO A 206 -13.36 41.70 -9.16
C PRO A 206 -13.55 40.14 -9.09
N VAL A 207 -13.18 39.45 -7.99
CA VAL A 207 -13.95 39.00 -6.78
C VAL A 207 -14.95 37.82 -6.97
N ALA A 208 -14.53 36.65 -6.45
CA ALA A 208 -15.15 35.64 -5.54
C ALA A 208 -16.64 35.78 -5.08
N PRO A 209 -17.24 34.88 -4.23
CA PRO A 209 -17.10 33.42 -3.98
C PRO A 209 -18.45 32.67 -3.72
N ALA A 210 -18.34 31.37 -3.35
CA ALA A 210 -19.13 30.64 -2.32
C ALA A 210 -20.44 29.87 -2.65
N ALA A 211 -20.37 28.57 -2.35
CA ALA A 211 -21.29 27.72 -1.57
C ALA A 211 -22.60 27.10 -2.15
N ALA A 212 -22.61 25.75 -2.04
CA ALA A 212 -23.67 24.87 -1.52
C ALA A 212 -24.85 24.36 -2.38
N ALA A 213 -24.85 23.02 -2.51
CA ALA A 213 -25.94 22.04 -2.30
C ALA A 213 -27.09 21.82 -3.33
N ALA A 214 -27.35 20.52 -3.54
CA ALA A 214 -28.63 19.82 -3.69
C ALA A 214 -28.97 19.13 -5.05
N GLU A 215 -29.15 17.79 -4.93
CA GLU A 215 -30.14 16.90 -5.56
C GLU A 215 -30.04 16.40 -7.03
N ALA A 216 -30.39 15.12 -7.18
CA ALA A 216 -30.32 14.21 -8.36
C ALA A 216 -31.61 14.29 -9.24
N PRO A 217 -31.98 13.36 -10.17
CA PRO A 217 -31.32 12.18 -10.77
C PRO A 217 -31.58 11.99 -12.31
N ALA A 218 -31.15 10.82 -12.84
CA ALA A 218 -31.80 9.99 -13.88
C ALA A 218 -31.25 9.96 -15.34
N ALA A 219 -30.94 8.71 -15.77
CA ALA A 219 -31.09 8.04 -17.08
C ALA A 219 -30.53 8.75 -18.35
N VAL A 220 -29.83 8.08 -19.26
CA VAL A 220 -30.38 7.10 -20.22
C VAL A 220 -29.24 6.27 -20.83
N GLU A 221 -29.43 4.95 -20.86
CA GLU A 221 -28.68 3.97 -21.66
C GLU A 221 -28.93 4.15 -23.17
N THR A 222 -27.98 3.78 -24.03
CA THR A 222 -28.26 2.84 -25.14
C THR A 222 -26.96 2.37 -25.84
N PRO A 223 -26.98 1.17 -26.43
CA PRO A 223 -25.81 0.34 -26.75
C PRO A 223 -25.38 0.47 -28.21
N VAL A 224 -24.18 -0.03 -28.53
CA VAL A 224 -23.77 -0.30 -29.92
C VAL A 224 -23.68 -1.80 -30.12
N GLU A 225 -24.57 -2.30 -30.98
CA GLU A 225 -24.73 -3.67 -31.44
C GLU A 225 -24.04 -3.88 -32.80
N ALA A 226 -23.22 -4.94 -32.88
CA ALA A 226 -22.90 -5.86 -34.00
C ALA A 226 -22.52 -5.33 -35.41
N PRO A 227 -21.85 -6.17 -36.25
CA PRO A 227 -22.57 -7.22 -36.97
C PRO A 227 -21.86 -8.59 -37.08
N ALA A 228 -22.65 -9.52 -37.61
CA ALA A 228 -22.60 -10.98 -37.64
C ALA A 228 -21.62 -11.66 -38.65
N ALA A 229 -21.17 -12.87 -38.26
CA ALA A 229 -21.10 -14.17 -38.99
C ALA A 229 -20.32 -14.28 -40.34
N PRO A 230 -19.84 -15.48 -40.77
CA PRO A 230 -20.59 -16.75 -40.85
C PRO A 230 -19.92 -18.04 -40.32
N GLU A 231 -20.79 -18.98 -39.98
CA GLU A 231 -20.59 -20.42 -39.72
C GLU A 231 -20.17 -21.21 -40.98
N ALA A 232 -19.34 -22.24 -40.80
CA ALA A 232 -19.32 -23.44 -41.64
C ALA A 232 -18.70 -24.65 -40.91
N ALA A 233 -19.58 -25.53 -40.43
CA ALA A 233 -19.59 -27.01 -40.52
C ALA A 233 -18.41 -27.92 -40.08
N ALA A 234 -18.83 -29.04 -39.45
CA ALA A 234 -18.16 -30.31 -39.18
C ALA A 234 -17.21 -30.31 -37.94
N HIS A 235 -17.26 -31.24 -36.99
CA HIS A 235 -17.59 -32.66 -37.08
C HIS A 235 -18.07 -33.18 -35.71
N GLU A 236 -19.20 -33.88 -35.70
CA GLU A 236 -19.72 -34.67 -34.59
C GLU A 236 -18.92 -35.98 -34.50
N ALA A 237 -18.30 -36.25 -33.35
CA ALA A 237 -17.63 -37.52 -33.07
C ALA A 237 -18.34 -38.18 -31.86
N PRO A 238 -18.82 -39.43 -32.00
CA PRO A 238 -19.67 -40.05 -30.99
C PRO A 238 -18.88 -40.52 -29.76
N ALA A 239 -19.58 -40.47 -28.62
CA ALA A 239 -19.15 -40.93 -27.32
C ALA A 239 -18.75 -42.43 -27.33
N ALA A 240 -17.60 -42.74 -26.74
CA ALA A 240 -17.21 -44.10 -26.41
C ALA A 240 -17.98 -44.57 -25.15
N PRO A 241 -18.51 -45.81 -25.13
CA PRO A 241 -19.24 -46.34 -23.99
C PRO A 241 -18.31 -46.77 -22.85
N GLU A 242 -18.78 -46.48 -21.64
CA GLU A 242 -18.24 -46.85 -20.34
C GLU A 242 -18.16 -48.38 -20.19
N ALA A 243 -16.96 -48.90 -19.92
CA ALA A 243 -16.74 -50.32 -19.68
C ALA A 243 -17.23 -50.69 -18.27
N ALA A 244 -18.28 -51.52 -18.22
CA ALA A 244 -18.77 -52.17 -17.01
C ALA A 244 -17.69 -53.09 -16.42
N ALA A 245 -17.39 -52.89 -15.14
CA ALA A 245 -16.56 -53.81 -14.34
C ALA A 245 -17.33 -55.12 -14.08
N PRO A 246 -16.70 -56.30 -14.20
CA PRO A 246 -17.37 -57.56 -13.86
C PRO A 246 -17.42 -57.79 -12.35
N GLU A 247 -18.63 -58.14 -11.92
CA GLU A 247 -19.06 -58.58 -10.59
C GLU A 247 -18.26 -59.80 -10.11
N ALA A 248 -17.79 -59.76 -8.86
CA ALA A 248 -17.10 -60.88 -8.21
C ALA A 248 -18.11 -61.94 -7.75
N PRO A 249 -17.88 -63.25 -7.98
CA PRO A 249 -18.80 -64.28 -7.50
C PRO A 249 -18.66 -64.50 -5.99
N ALA A 250 -19.82 -64.55 -5.33
CA ALA A 250 -20.02 -64.79 -3.92
C ALA A 250 -19.50 -66.16 -3.45
N ALA A 251 -18.94 -66.18 -2.24
CA ALA A 251 -18.60 -67.41 -1.51
C ALA A 251 -19.87 -68.15 -1.04
N PRO A 252 -19.86 -69.49 -0.96
CA PRO A 252 -21.00 -70.26 -0.48
C PRO A 252 -21.02 -70.31 1.06
N GLU A 253 -22.14 -69.91 1.68
CA GLU A 253 -22.43 -70.21 3.08
C GLU A 253 -23.03 -71.62 3.19
N GLU A 254 -22.37 -72.45 4.00
CA GLU A 254 -22.90 -73.70 4.52
C GLU A 254 -24.05 -73.43 5.49
N GLY A 255 -25.16 -74.16 5.35
CA GLY A 255 -26.29 -74.04 6.28
C GLY A 255 -27.51 -74.86 5.88
N SER A 256 -27.36 -76.19 5.86
CA SER A 256 -28.50 -77.11 5.78
C SER A 256 -28.86 -77.61 7.18
N THR A 257 -30.07 -77.28 7.62
CA THR A 257 -30.86 -77.90 8.70
C THR A 257 -32.32 -77.71 8.25
N PRO A 258 -33.31 -78.61 8.48
CA PRO A 258 -33.49 -79.46 9.66
C PRO A 258 -34.13 -80.87 9.45
N ALA A 259 -33.92 -81.76 10.43
CA ALA A 259 -34.93 -82.59 11.12
C ALA A 259 -34.26 -83.33 12.29
#